data_AF-A0A956AXX9-F1
#
_entry.id   AF-A0A956AXX9-F1
#
_cell.length_a   1.000
_cell.length_b   1.000
_cell.length_c   1.000
_cell.angle_alpha   90.00
_cell.angle_beta   90.00
_cell.angle_gamma   90.00
#
_symmetry.space_group_name_H-M   'P 1'
#
loop_
_entity.id
_entity.type
_entity.pdbx_description
1 polymer ?
#
loop_
_entity_poly.entity_id
_entity_poly.type
_entity_poly.pdbx_seq_one_letter_code
_entity_poly.pdbx_strand_id
1 'polypeptide(L)'
;MIRRVTPLLLAAALGACDDEPTPAAPTVPDDIFAVPGQVLPAATAEQRATFARGEAVAKRRFSPAEGLGPDFNVTFCAACHEKP
;
A
#
# COMPACT_ATOMS: atom_id res chain seq x y z
N MET A 1 11.42 -67.07 9.54
CA MET A 1 10.95 -66.51 8.26
C MET A 1 10.81 -65.00 8.43
N ILE A 2 11.81 -64.22 8.00
CA ILE A 2 11.85 -62.76 8.18
C ILE A 2 11.23 -62.12 6.93
N ARG A 3 10.02 -61.59 7.07
CA ARG A 3 9.30 -60.86 6.01
C ARG A 3 9.98 -59.50 5.81
N ARG A 4 10.59 -59.32 4.64
CA ARG A 4 11.15 -58.03 4.19
C ARG A 4 9.98 -57.06 3.98
N VAL A 5 9.93 -56.00 4.77
CA VAL A 5 8.99 -54.88 4.55
C VAL A 5 9.60 -54.00 3.48
N THR A 6 9.01 -54.04 2.29
CA THR A 6 9.41 -53.27 1.10
C THR A 6 9.25 -51.77 1.39
N PRO A 7 10.27 -50.92 1.14
CA PRO A 7 10.17 -49.47 1.33
C PRO A 7 9.48 -48.87 0.10
N LEU A 8 8.15 -49.02 0.02
CA LEU A 8 7.34 -48.42 -1.05
C LEU A 8 6.63 -47.16 -0.54
N LEU A 9 7.37 -46.23 0.08
CA LEU A 9 6.81 -44.97 0.59
C LEU A 9 7.69 -43.75 0.30
N LEU A 10 8.63 -43.85 -0.65
CA LEU A 10 9.54 -42.74 -0.98
C LEU A 10 9.34 -42.13 -2.37
N ALA A 11 8.36 -42.60 -3.15
CA ALA A 11 8.14 -42.13 -4.53
C ALA A 11 7.12 -40.98 -4.65
N ALA A 12 6.42 -40.60 -3.57
CA ALA A 12 5.33 -39.62 -3.64
C ALA A 12 5.77 -38.14 -3.50
N ALA A 13 7.07 -37.86 -3.34
CA ALA A 13 7.58 -36.50 -3.12
C ALA A 13 8.05 -35.77 -4.39
N LEU A 14 8.01 -36.42 -5.56
CA LEU A 14 8.53 -35.86 -6.83
C LEU A 14 7.45 -35.24 -7.74
N GLY A 15 6.18 -35.31 -7.37
CA GLY A 15 5.06 -34.83 -8.20
C GLY A 15 4.43 -33.49 -7.75
N ALA A 16 4.98 -32.81 -6.75
CA ALA A 16 4.36 -31.61 -6.17
C ALA A 16 4.79 -30.28 -6.81
N CYS A 17 5.62 -30.33 -7.86
CA CYS A 17 5.90 -29.17 -8.70
C CYS A 17 5.00 -29.26 -9.93
N ASP A 18 3.72 -28.99 -9.75
CA ASP A 18 2.85 -28.69 -10.89
C ASP A 18 3.37 -27.42 -11.56
N ASP A 19 3.62 -27.51 -12.86
CA ASP A 19 3.99 -26.42 -13.77
C ASP A 19 2.73 -25.57 -14.05
N GLU A 20 2.06 -25.12 -12.97
CA GLU A 20 0.85 -24.30 -13.08
C GLU A 20 1.21 -23.01 -13.84
N PRO A 21 0.48 -22.68 -14.92
CA PRO A 21 0.72 -21.45 -15.65
C PRO A 21 0.67 -20.29 -14.68
N THR A 22 1.77 -19.52 -14.60
CA THR A 22 1.78 -18.28 -13.81
C THR A 22 0.60 -17.43 -14.28
N PRO A 23 -0.34 -17.06 -13.40
CA PRO A 23 -1.46 -16.21 -13.79
C PRO A 23 -0.92 -14.95 -14.47
N ALA A 24 -1.57 -14.54 -15.55
CA ALA A 24 -1.21 -13.29 -16.21
C ALA A 24 -1.19 -12.16 -15.17
N ALA A 25 -0.15 -11.34 -15.19
CA ALA A 25 -0.06 -10.18 -14.31
C ALA A 25 -1.30 -9.30 -14.52
N PRO A 26 -1.89 -8.75 -13.45
CA PRO A 26 -3.02 -7.85 -13.58
C PRO A 26 -2.60 -6.64 -14.41
N THR A 27 -3.49 -6.18 -15.29
CA THR A 27 -3.27 -4.92 -16.03
C THR A 27 -3.42 -3.76 -15.07
N VAL A 28 -2.34 -3.03 -14.84
CA VAL A 28 -2.30 -1.83 -14.01
C VAL A 28 -2.51 -0.61 -14.92
N PRO A 29 -3.53 0.23 -14.70
CA PRO A 29 -3.73 1.42 -15.53
C PRO A 29 -2.57 2.42 -15.36
N ASP A 30 -2.12 3.04 -16.44
CA ASP A 30 -1.00 3.98 -16.41
C ASP A 30 -1.29 5.25 -15.57
N ASP A 31 -2.58 5.57 -15.38
CA ASP A 31 -3.08 6.76 -14.70
C ASP A 31 -3.34 6.57 -13.20
N ILE A 32 -2.99 5.40 -12.64
CA ILE A 32 -3.08 5.17 -11.18
C ILE A 32 -1.92 5.78 -10.40
N PHE A 33 -0.87 6.22 -11.08
CA PHE A 33 0.31 6.82 -10.47
C PHE A 33 0.25 8.34 -10.56
N ALA A 34 0.72 9.00 -9.50
CA ALA A 34 0.94 10.43 -9.47
C ALA A 34 2.30 10.73 -8.83
N VAL A 35 2.82 11.93 -9.11
CA VAL A 35 3.92 12.48 -8.34
C VAL A 35 3.44 12.63 -6.88
N PRO A 36 4.21 12.22 -5.86
CA PRO A 36 3.82 12.41 -4.47
C PRO A 36 3.44 13.86 -4.18
N GLY A 37 2.32 14.08 -3.49
CA GLY A 37 1.77 15.41 -3.25
C GLY A 37 0.83 15.92 -4.35
N GLN A 38 0.57 15.14 -5.39
CA GLN A 38 -0.39 15.45 -6.44
C GLN A 38 -1.58 14.50 -6.37
N VAL A 39 -2.76 15.01 -6.73
CA VAL A 39 -3.95 14.20 -6.89
C VAL A 39 -3.75 13.18 -8.02
N LEU A 40 -4.31 11.99 -7.86
CA LEU A 40 -4.29 10.96 -8.90
C LEU A 40 -4.95 11.47 -10.19
N PRO A 41 -4.34 11.25 -11.37
CA PRO A 41 -4.95 11.61 -12.65
C PRO A 41 -6.32 10.98 -12.85
N ALA A 42 -6.49 9.72 -12.45
CA ALA A 42 -7.74 8.96 -12.54
C ALA A 42 -8.83 9.41 -11.54
N ALA A 43 -8.54 10.35 -10.62
CA ALA A 43 -9.49 10.73 -9.57
C ALA A 43 -10.80 11.28 -10.16
N THR A 44 -11.93 11.03 -9.51
CA THR A 44 -13.20 11.67 -9.85
C THR A 44 -13.20 13.14 -9.42
N ALA A 45 -14.19 13.91 -9.87
CA ALA A 45 -14.34 15.30 -9.43
C ALA A 45 -14.53 15.42 -7.90
N GLU A 46 -15.28 14.51 -7.31
CA GLU A 46 -15.51 14.45 -5.86
C GLU A 46 -14.24 14.09 -5.10
N GLN A 47 -13.45 13.14 -5.61
CA GLN A 47 -12.17 12.75 -5.02
C GLN A 47 -11.16 13.91 -5.10
N ARG A 48 -11.09 14.62 -6.24
CA ARG A 48 -10.28 15.83 -6.38
C ARG A 48 -10.67 16.91 -5.38
N ALA A 49 -11.97 17.15 -5.20
CA ALA A 49 -12.45 18.10 -4.21
C ALA A 49 -12.08 17.69 -2.79
N THR A 50 -12.14 16.39 -2.48
CA THR A 50 -11.75 15.85 -1.18
C THR A 50 -10.26 15.97 -0.93
N PHE A 51 -9.43 15.66 -1.93
CA PHE A 51 -7.98 15.87 -1.89
C PHE A 51 -7.66 17.34 -1.58
N ALA A 52 -8.25 18.28 -2.33
CA ALA A 52 -8.00 19.71 -2.13
C ALA A 52 -8.38 20.20 -0.71
N ARG A 53 -9.49 19.71 -0.15
CA ARG A 53 -9.87 20.03 1.24
C ARG A 53 -8.87 19.46 2.25
N GLY A 54 -8.43 18.21 2.06
CA GLY A 54 -7.44 17.57 2.93
C GLY A 54 -6.08 18.25 2.85
N GLU A 55 -5.62 18.58 1.65
CA GLU A 55 -4.38 19.31 1.40
C GLU A 55 -4.37 20.66 2.11
N ALA A 56 -5.47 21.41 2.05
CA ALA A 56 -5.61 22.68 2.75
C ALA A 56 -5.47 22.52 4.28
N VAL A 57 -6.02 21.45 4.86
CA VAL A 57 -5.88 21.15 6.29
C VAL A 57 -4.44 20.75 6.62
N ALA A 58 -3.82 19.87 5.82
CA ALA A 58 -2.47 19.38 6.07
C ALA A 58 -1.41 20.50 6.01
N LYS A 59 -1.65 21.51 5.16
CA LYS A 59 -0.78 22.69 4.98
C LYS A 59 -1.12 23.85 5.93
N ARG A 60 -2.24 23.78 6.66
CA ARG A 60 -2.63 24.84 7.60
C ARG A 60 -1.67 24.88 8.78
N ARG A 61 -1.20 26.08 9.11
CA ARG A 61 -0.44 26.32 10.34
C ARG A 61 -1.40 26.61 11.49
N PHE A 62 -1.05 26.07 12.64
CA PHE A 62 -1.79 26.19 13.88
C PHE A 62 -0.92 26.88 14.92
N SER A 63 -1.55 27.73 15.72
CA SER A 63 -0.99 28.33 16.91
C SER A 63 -1.34 27.51 18.15
N PRO A 64 -0.61 27.69 19.27
CA PRO A 64 -0.96 27.04 20.53
C PRO A 64 -2.40 27.31 20.98
N ALA A 65 -2.94 28.51 20.70
CA ALA A 65 -4.31 28.89 21.07
C ALA A 65 -5.40 28.11 20.29
N GLU A 66 -5.06 27.49 19.16
CA GLU A 66 -5.99 26.70 18.34
C GLU A 66 -6.10 25.23 18.78
N GLY A 67 -5.47 24.84 19.90
CA GLY A 67 -5.72 23.54 20.55
C GLY A 67 -4.76 22.41 20.17
N LEU A 68 -3.54 22.71 19.71
CA LEU A 68 -2.51 21.70 19.45
C LEU A 68 -1.62 21.37 20.68
N GLY A 69 -2.09 21.48 21.92
CA GLY A 69 -1.22 21.10 23.07
C GLY A 69 -0.76 19.64 22.98
N PRO A 70 0.40 19.21 23.55
CA PRO A 70 1.63 19.94 23.94
C PRO A 70 2.55 20.24 22.73
N ASP A 71 3.68 20.93 22.93
CA ASP A 71 4.61 21.43 21.89
C ASP A 71 4.98 20.36 20.84
N PHE A 72 4.21 20.29 19.76
CA PHE A 72 4.67 19.64 18.54
C PHE A 72 5.94 20.36 18.08
N ASN A 73 6.91 19.61 17.56
CA ASN A 73 8.16 20.19 17.02
C ASN A 73 7.90 21.23 15.89
N VAL A 74 6.71 21.21 15.29
CA VAL A 74 6.30 21.98 14.12
C VAL A 74 4.80 22.31 14.19
N THR A 75 4.35 23.32 13.44
CA THR A 75 3.00 23.90 13.57
C THR A 75 2.01 23.46 12.49
N PHE A 76 2.30 22.44 11.68
CA PHE A 76 1.43 21.93 10.62
C PHE A 76 1.76 20.48 10.24
N CYS A 77 0.80 19.73 9.71
CA CYS A 77 0.93 18.29 9.47
C CYS A 77 2.00 17.97 8.41
N ALA A 78 2.01 18.74 7.32
CA ALA A 78 2.91 18.51 6.19
C ALA A 78 4.40 18.81 6.48
N ALA A 79 4.72 19.25 7.70
CA ALA A 79 6.10 19.45 8.14
C ALA A 79 6.85 18.12 8.37
N CYS A 80 6.14 17.07 8.79
CA CYS A 80 6.68 15.72 8.91
C CYS A 80 6.08 14.76 7.87
N HIS A 81 4.81 14.95 7.51
CA HIS A 81 4.12 14.18 6.47
C HIS A 81 4.22 14.91 5.13
N GLU A 82 5.43 14.99 4.59
CA GLU A 82 5.71 15.73 3.36
C GLU A 82 4.92 15.15 2.17
N LYS A 83 4.50 16.03 1.25
CA LYS A 83 3.80 15.68 -0.01
C LYS A 83 2.52 14.83 0.20
N PRO A 84 1.51 15.39 0.92
CA PRO A 84 0.25 14.71 1.25
C PRO A 84 -0.65 14.47 0.04
#